data_AF-A0AAN7NTI2-F1
#
_entry.id   AF-A0AAN7NTI2-F1
#
_cell.length_a   1.000
_cell.length_b   1.000
_cell.length_c   1.000
_cell.angle_alpha   90.00
_cell.angle_beta   90.00
_cell.angle_gamma   90.00
#
_symmetry.space_group_name_H-M   'P 1'
#
loop_
_entity.id
_entity.type
_entity.pdbx_description
1 polymer ?
#
loop_
_entity_poly.entity_id
_entity_poly.type
_entity_poly.pdbx_seq_one_letter_code
_entity_poly.pdbx_strand_id
1 'polypeptide(L)'
;MEPGGRRQQQQRRLQGPRQEAAEYYRGHRVPQRMEEALNALFPQRPADLYGELANYFSKFSKAPVICKLVGRKVLDGVGQPTLEVEIYCTVKNYEKRICSTVMSSHSQIPENALPETTEADEKEINDSVNTAVEWVNESLNMMLRDLKPTDQSKVDKMLGEYFTKKVEEKKEIQKQEEGEAEATLALTSCTPSATALPGEKKAAKPGKKVAVAERMIPPAEPVESVLCGSLAIGGTSLAIAKAGATISRIPLYLHIALLKRNQNSPKEISLPLPMVTLLNCEKFSPAKLKLVKEVMIIPAVHLSLKQGIERVLDIQKEMMRLLEPPGKAVQ
;
A
#
# COMPACT_ATOMS: atom_id res chain seq x y z
N MET A 1 -31.13 -22.27 63.18
CA MET A 1 -30.88 -21.50 61.93
C MET A 1 -31.41 -22.31 60.77
N GLU A 2 -32.51 -21.88 60.17
CA GLU A 2 -33.20 -22.67 59.14
C GLU A 2 -32.46 -22.69 57.79
N PRO A 3 -32.34 -23.86 57.13
CA PRO A 3 -31.71 -24.00 55.82
C PRO A 3 -32.52 -23.37 54.66
N GLY A 4 -33.79 -22.98 54.89
CA GLY A 4 -34.68 -22.39 53.88
C GLY A 4 -34.33 -20.95 53.47
N GLY A 5 -33.77 -20.15 54.39
CA GLY A 5 -33.48 -18.73 54.15
C GLY A 5 -32.37 -18.50 53.10
N ARG A 6 -31.33 -19.36 53.09
CA ARG A 6 -30.22 -19.27 52.12
C ARG A 6 -30.66 -19.59 50.70
N ARG A 7 -31.55 -20.58 50.50
CA ARG A 7 -32.09 -20.95 49.18
C ARG A 7 -32.99 -19.86 48.60
N GLN A 8 -33.86 -19.25 49.41
CA GLN A 8 -34.70 -18.14 48.95
C GLN A 8 -33.88 -16.88 48.62
N GLN A 9 -32.85 -16.57 49.40
CA GLN A 9 -32.00 -15.41 49.13
C GLN A 9 -31.14 -15.61 47.86
N GLN A 10 -30.70 -16.84 47.60
CA GLN A 10 -29.99 -17.21 46.38
C GLN A 10 -30.90 -17.21 45.14
N GLN A 11 -32.16 -17.66 45.26
CA GLN A 11 -33.16 -17.56 44.19
C GLN A 11 -33.51 -16.10 43.86
N ARG A 12 -33.69 -15.22 44.86
CA ARG A 12 -33.95 -13.79 44.64
C ARG A 12 -32.76 -13.09 43.98
N ARG A 13 -31.52 -13.44 44.35
CA ARG A 13 -30.30 -12.91 43.71
C ARG A 13 -30.14 -13.32 42.24
N LEU A 14 -30.70 -14.46 41.84
CA LEU A 14 -30.66 -14.95 40.46
C LEU A 14 -31.83 -14.45 39.60
N GLN A 15 -32.89 -13.89 40.20
CA GLN A 15 -34.06 -13.40 39.46
C GLN A 15 -33.74 -12.15 38.63
N GLY A 16 -33.02 -11.18 39.19
CA GLY A 16 -32.60 -9.96 38.47
C GLY A 16 -31.80 -10.28 37.20
N PRO A 17 -30.67 -11.03 37.28
CA PRO A 17 -29.88 -11.41 36.11
C PRO A 17 -30.65 -12.25 35.08
N ARG A 18 -31.61 -13.07 35.52
CA ARG A 18 -32.47 -13.85 34.60
C ARG A 18 -33.43 -12.96 33.83
N GLN A 19 -33.97 -11.95 34.50
CA GLN A 19 -34.92 -11.02 33.89
C GLN A 19 -34.20 -10.10 32.90
N GLU A 20 -33.02 -9.60 33.27
CA GLU A 20 -32.14 -8.84 32.38
C GLU A 20 -31.68 -9.66 31.16
N ALA A 21 -31.28 -10.92 31.35
CA ALA A 21 -30.93 -11.80 30.23
C ALA A 21 -32.13 -12.06 29.31
N ALA A 22 -33.32 -12.28 29.89
CA ALA A 22 -34.53 -12.50 29.11
C ALA A 22 -34.91 -11.25 28.28
N GLU A 23 -34.78 -10.05 28.86
CA GLU A 23 -34.98 -8.78 28.16
C GLU A 23 -33.95 -8.58 27.06
N TYR A 24 -32.67 -8.86 27.33
CA TYR A 24 -31.60 -8.79 26.33
C TYR A 24 -31.87 -9.69 25.12
N TYR A 25 -32.17 -10.98 25.34
CA TYR A 25 -32.44 -11.92 24.25
C TYR A 25 -33.73 -11.60 23.49
N ARG A 26 -34.77 -11.14 24.20
CA ARG A 26 -36.03 -10.71 23.58
C ARG A 26 -35.82 -9.46 22.72
N GLY A 27 -35.04 -8.49 23.20
CA GLY A 27 -34.67 -7.29 22.45
C GLY A 27 -33.93 -7.60 21.14
N HIS A 28 -33.12 -8.67 21.13
CA HIS A 28 -32.38 -9.14 19.95
C HIS A 28 -33.14 -10.19 19.11
N ARG A 29 -34.40 -10.48 19.45
CA ARG A 29 -35.25 -11.49 18.80
C ARG A 29 -34.63 -12.90 18.72
N VAL A 30 -33.80 -13.26 19.69
CA VAL A 30 -33.10 -14.55 19.70
C VAL A 30 -34.09 -15.73 19.74
N PRO A 31 -35.12 -15.75 20.61
CA PRO A 31 -36.07 -16.86 20.66
C PRO A 31 -36.84 -17.05 19.34
N GLN A 32 -37.34 -15.96 18.76
CA GLN A 32 -38.11 -16.01 17.51
C GLN A 32 -37.24 -16.55 16.37
N ARG A 33 -36.01 -16.04 16.22
CA ARG A 33 -35.08 -16.52 15.18
C ARG A 33 -34.67 -17.96 15.37
N MET A 34 -34.54 -18.43 16.62
CA MET A 34 -34.26 -19.84 16.92
C MET A 34 -35.42 -20.73 16.49
N GLU A 35 -36.65 -20.35 16.84
CA GLU A 35 -37.86 -21.06 16.44
C GLU A 35 -38.00 -21.11 14.91
N GLU A 36 -37.84 -19.97 14.22
CA GLU A 36 -37.86 -19.88 12.76
C GLU A 36 -36.79 -20.79 12.12
N ALA A 37 -35.56 -20.79 12.66
CA ALA A 37 -34.48 -21.63 12.17
C ALA A 37 -34.81 -23.12 12.32
N LEU A 38 -35.26 -23.54 13.50
CA LEU A 38 -35.60 -24.94 13.79
C LEU A 38 -36.76 -25.42 12.93
N ASN A 39 -37.80 -24.60 12.77
CA ASN A 39 -38.95 -24.91 11.92
C ASN A 39 -38.57 -25.03 10.44
N ALA A 40 -37.63 -24.22 9.96
CA ALA A 40 -37.14 -24.31 8.58
C ALA A 40 -36.23 -25.53 8.34
N LEU A 41 -35.48 -25.98 9.36
CA LEU A 41 -34.50 -27.07 9.25
C LEU A 41 -35.10 -28.45 9.50
N PHE A 42 -36.11 -28.57 10.37
CA PHE A 42 -36.73 -29.85 10.71
C PHE A 42 -37.26 -30.64 9.50
N PRO A 43 -37.92 -30.01 8.49
CA PRO A 43 -38.35 -30.73 7.29
C PRO A 43 -37.18 -31.19 6.41
N GLN A 44 -36.08 -30.42 6.39
CA GLN A 44 -34.92 -30.69 5.53
C GLN A 44 -34.02 -31.79 6.08
N ARG A 45 -34.00 -31.97 7.41
CA ARG A 45 -33.15 -32.95 8.13
C ARG A 45 -31.71 -32.98 7.59
N PRO A 46 -31.00 -31.83 7.60
CA PRO A 46 -29.63 -31.78 7.10
C PRO A 46 -28.72 -32.71 7.91
N ALA A 47 -27.68 -33.25 7.26
CA ALA A 47 -26.70 -34.11 7.91
C ALA A 47 -25.93 -33.39 9.03
N ASP A 48 -25.66 -32.09 8.85
CA ASP A 48 -25.06 -31.22 9.86
C ASP A 48 -26.06 -30.11 10.27
N LEU A 49 -26.83 -30.38 11.32
CA LEU A 49 -27.78 -29.43 11.87
C LEU A 49 -27.12 -28.14 12.38
N TYR A 50 -25.97 -28.26 13.04
CA TYR A 50 -25.30 -27.12 13.67
C TYR A 50 -24.61 -26.22 12.64
N GLY A 51 -24.05 -26.82 11.58
CA GLY A 51 -23.53 -26.08 10.42
C GLY A 51 -24.61 -25.24 9.75
N GLU A 52 -25.80 -25.81 9.53
CA GLU A 52 -26.92 -25.07 8.96
C GLU A 52 -27.44 -23.96 9.88
N LEU A 53 -27.56 -24.22 11.19
CA LEU A 53 -27.87 -23.19 12.18
C LEU A 53 -26.83 -22.06 12.16
N ALA A 54 -25.54 -22.39 12.07
CA ALA A 54 -24.47 -21.39 11.99
C ALA A 54 -24.56 -20.56 10.71
N ASN A 55 -24.91 -21.17 9.57
CA ASN A 55 -25.15 -20.47 8.31
C ASN A 55 -26.38 -19.57 8.39
N TYR A 56 -27.48 -20.04 8.97
CA TYR A 56 -28.70 -19.26 9.20
C TYR A 56 -28.42 -18.04 10.07
N PHE A 57 -27.81 -18.23 11.24
CA PHE A 57 -27.50 -17.14 12.17
C PHE A 57 -26.42 -16.19 11.66
N SER A 58 -25.56 -16.64 10.74
CA SER A 58 -24.56 -15.77 10.11
C SER A 58 -25.17 -14.58 9.37
N LYS A 59 -26.38 -14.74 8.82
CA LYS A 59 -27.11 -13.69 8.08
C LYS A 59 -27.51 -12.51 8.96
N PHE A 60 -27.61 -12.75 10.27
CA PHE A 60 -27.97 -11.72 11.26
C PHE A 60 -26.76 -11.17 12.00
N SER A 61 -25.56 -11.67 11.71
CA SER A 61 -24.33 -11.15 12.30
C SER A 61 -24.05 -9.74 11.78
N LYS A 62 -23.44 -8.89 12.61
CA LYS A 62 -22.96 -7.57 12.19
C LYS A 62 -21.96 -7.73 11.04
N ALA A 63 -21.94 -6.74 10.13
CA ALA A 63 -20.94 -6.69 9.07
C ALA A 63 -19.53 -6.65 9.67
N PRO A 64 -18.53 -7.29 9.03
CA PRO A 64 -17.15 -7.18 9.44
C PRO A 64 -16.66 -5.73 9.47
N VAL A 65 -15.89 -5.40 10.50
CA VAL A 65 -15.26 -4.09 10.67
C VAL A 65 -13.79 -4.25 11.03
N ILE A 66 -12.95 -3.29 10.65
CA ILE A 66 -11.53 -3.27 10.94
C ILE A 66 -11.33 -3.13 12.45
N CYS A 67 -10.55 -4.02 13.05
CA CYS A 67 -10.27 -3.99 14.48
C CYS A 67 -8.81 -3.69 14.79
N LYS A 68 -7.91 -4.00 13.84
CA LYS A 68 -6.46 -3.84 13.98
C LYS A 68 -5.77 -3.80 12.62
N LEU A 69 -4.77 -2.92 12.50
CA LEU A 69 -3.78 -2.87 11.43
C LEU A 69 -2.42 -3.28 11.99
N VAL A 70 -1.58 -3.92 11.16
CA VAL A 70 -0.19 -4.21 11.52
C VAL A 70 0.71 -3.86 10.34
N GLY A 71 1.61 -2.90 10.55
CA GLY A 71 2.70 -2.57 9.65
C GLY A 71 3.95 -3.37 10.04
N ARG A 72 4.62 -3.97 9.04
CA ARG A 72 5.93 -4.60 9.21
C ARG A 72 6.89 -4.14 8.13
N LYS A 73 8.15 -4.04 8.51
CA LYS A 73 9.25 -3.91 7.56
C LYS A 73 9.62 -5.30 7.03
N VAL A 74 9.59 -5.47 5.72
CA VAL A 74 10.03 -6.68 5.02
C VAL A 74 11.01 -6.31 3.90
N LEU A 75 11.57 -7.30 3.21
CA LEU A 75 12.45 -7.08 2.05
C LEU A 75 11.73 -7.40 0.75
N ASP A 76 11.97 -6.62 -0.29
CA ASP A 76 11.42 -6.84 -1.62
C ASP A 76 12.27 -7.85 -2.44
N GLY A 77 11.93 -8.01 -3.73
CA GLY A 77 12.62 -8.94 -4.63
C GLY A 77 14.07 -8.58 -4.94
N VAL A 78 14.52 -7.36 -4.61
CA VAL A 78 15.89 -6.87 -4.78
C VAL A 78 16.63 -6.80 -3.44
N GLY A 79 15.95 -7.13 -2.33
CA GLY A 79 16.51 -7.06 -0.99
C GLY A 79 16.39 -5.69 -0.33
N GLN A 80 15.63 -4.76 -0.92
CA GLN A 80 15.41 -3.43 -0.36
C GLN A 80 14.29 -3.44 0.68
N PRO A 81 14.40 -2.66 1.77
CA PRO A 81 13.32 -2.50 2.74
C PRO A 81 12.02 -1.97 2.13
N THR A 82 10.91 -2.60 2.52
CA THR A 82 9.57 -2.25 2.07
C THR A 82 8.53 -2.48 3.19
N LEU A 83 7.33 -1.93 3.02
CA LEU A 83 6.24 -2.01 3.97
C LEU A 83 5.28 -3.16 3.62
N GLU A 84 5.05 -4.06 4.57
CA GLU A 84 3.92 -4.97 4.62
C GLU A 84 2.80 -4.40 5.51
N VAL A 85 1.55 -4.44 5.06
CA VAL A 85 0.37 -4.05 5.86
C VAL A 85 -0.60 -5.23 5.97
N GLU A 86 -0.86 -5.67 7.20
CA GLU A 86 -1.87 -6.68 7.53
C GLU A 86 -3.16 -6.04 8.05
N ILE A 87 -4.30 -6.57 7.60
CA ILE A 87 -5.64 -6.15 8.04
C ILE A 87 -6.28 -7.24 8.87
N TYR A 88 -6.75 -6.87 10.07
CA TYR A 88 -7.57 -7.70 10.93
C TYR A 88 -8.96 -7.09 11.05
N CYS A 89 -9.98 -7.93 10.95
CA CYS A 89 -11.37 -7.51 11.13
C CYS A 89 -12.06 -8.36 12.20
N THR A 90 -12.99 -7.74 12.92
CA THR A 90 -13.95 -8.43 13.77
C THR A 90 -15.01 -9.08 12.88
N VAL A 91 -14.94 -10.39 12.74
CA VAL A 91 -15.89 -11.20 11.95
C VAL A 91 -16.62 -12.14 12.91
N LYS A 92 -17.95 -11.96 13.05
CA LYS A 92 -18.78 -12.75 13.97
C LYS A 92 -18.22 -12.74 15.41
N ASN A 93 -17.82 -11.57 15.91
CA ASN A 93 -17.19 -11.33 17.23
C ASN A 93 -15.79 -11.95 17.43
N TYR A 94 -15.15 -12.46 16.38
CA TYR A 94 -13.76 -12.92 16.45
C TYR A 94 -12.85 -12.01 15.65
N GLU A 95 -11.70 -11.65 16.21
CA GLU A 95 -10.60 -11.07 15.45
C GLU A 95 -10.09 -12.08 14.43
N LYS A 96 -10.03 -11.69 13.16
CA LYS A 96 -9.49 -12.53 12.08
C LYS A 96 -8.57 -11.72 11.20
N ARG A 97 -7.38 -12.27 10.92
CA ARG A 97 -6.50 -11.78 9.84
C ARG A 97 -7.20 -12.01 8.51
N ILE A 98 -7.49 -10.94 7.78
CA ILE A 98 -8.20 -11.00 6.50
C ILE A 98 -7.22 -11.10 5.35
N CYS A 99 -6.20 -10.25 5.32
CA CYS A 99 -5.20 -10.23 4.26
C CYS A 99 -3.93 -9.50 4.68
N SER A 100 -2.92 -9.59 3.81
CA SER A 100 -1.70 -8.78 3.83
C SER A 100 -1.39 -8.27 2.42
N THR A 101 -0.73 -7.11 2.32
CA THR A 101 -0.17 -6.55 1.08
C THR A 101 1.22 -5.99 1.33
N VAL A 102 2.06 -5.97 0.30
CA VAL A 102 3.39 -5.35 0.33
C VAL A 102 3.42 -4.22 -0.70
N MET A 103 4.04 -3.10 -0.36
CA MET A 103 4.19 -1.94 -1.25
C MET A 103 5.66 -1.57 -1.40
N SER A 104 6.22 -1.85 -2.58
CA SER A 104 7.61 -1.54 -2.89
C SER A 104 7.93 -0.08 -2.66
N SER A 105 9.08 0.17 -2.06
CA SER A 105 9.67 1.50 -1.96
C SER A 105 10.15 1.95 -3.33
N HIS A 106 10.13 3.26 -3.58
CA HIS A 106 10.61 3.83 -4.83
C HIS A 106 12.08 4.25 -4.66
N SER A 107 13.01 3.52 -5.26
CA SER A 107 14.42 3.97 -5.38
C SER A 107 14.63 4.57 -6.77
N GLN A 108 15.25 5.75 -6.83
CA GLN A 108 15.58 6.43 -8.10
C GLN A 108 17.05 6.34 -8.47
N ILE A 109 17.83 5.57 -7.71
CA ILE A 109 19.26 5.53 -7.90
C ILE A 109 19.61 4.70 -9.15
N PRO A 110 20.33 5.29 -10.13
CA PRO A 110 20.92 4.52 -11.21
C PRO A 110 21.88 3.48 -10.64
N GLU A 111 21.89 2.25 -11.15
CA GLU A 111 22.75 1.17 -10.63
C GLU A 111 24.26 1.45 -10.73
N ASN A 112 24.67 2.52 -11.43
CA ASN A 112 26.06 3.01 -11.51
C ASN A 112 26.34 4.21 -10.59
N ALA A 113 25.47 4.50 -9.63
CA ALA A 113 25.66 5.62 -8.71
C ALA A 113 26.85 5.39 -7.77
N LEU A 114 27.36 6.49 -7.20
CA LEU A 114 28.45 6.42 -6.25
C LEU A 114 28.00 5.67 -4.98
N PRO A 115 28.91 4.97 -4.29
CA PRO A 115 28.58 4.28 -3.03
C PRO A 115 27.93 5.21 -2.01
N GLU A 116 28.45 6.44 -1.86
CA GLU A 116 27.91 7.46 -0.94
C GLU A 116 26.46 7.83 -1.25
N THR A 117 26.11 7.96 -2.53
CA THR A 117 24.72 8.24 -2.94
C THR A 117 23.80 7.04 -2.69
N THR A 118 24.32 5.82 -2.85
CA THR A 118 23.57 4.58 -2.61
C THR A 118 23.27 4.41 -1.12
N GLU A 119 24.28 4.60 -0.26
CA GLU A 119 24.12 4.53 1.20
C GLU A 119 23.15 5.60 1.71
N ALA A 120 23.17 6.80 1.14
CA ALA A 120 22.23 7.86 1.49
C ALA A 120 20.77 7.51 1.15
N ASP A 121 20.51 6.94 -0.03
CA ASP A 121 19.17 6.49 -0.45
C ASP A 121 18.69 5.27 0.34
N GLU A 122 19.55 4.30 0.61
CA GLU A 122 19.19 3.16 1.47
C GLU A 122 18.79 3.62 2.86
N LYS A 123 19.50 4.63 3.41
CA LYS A 123 19.15 5.25 4.67
C LYS A 123 17.80 5.99 4.58
N GLU A 124 17.57 6.79 3.54
CA GLU A 124 16.31 7.50 3.33
C GLU A 124 15.12 6.53 3.18
N ILE A 125 15.29 5.47 2.40
CA ILE A 125 14.30 4.39 2.23
C ILE A 125 14.01 3.74 3.58
N ASN A 126 15.05 3.39 4.32
CA ASN A 126 14.89 2.79 5.64
C ASN A 126 14.11 3.69 6.60
N ASP A 127 14.46 4.97 6.67
CA ASP A 127 13.79 5.96 7.53
C ASP A 127 12.33 6.17 7.09
N SER A 128 12.08 6.22 5.78
CA SER A 128 10.74 6.31 5.21
C SER A 128 9.88 5.08 5.53
N VAL A 129 10.44 3.87 5.43
CA VAL A 129 9.74 2.62 5.75
C VAL A 129 9.47 2.50 7.25
N ASN A 130 10.42 2.87 8.11
CA ASN A 130 10.20 2.88 9.57
C ASN A 130 9.08 3.85 9.95
N THR A 131 9.10 5.07 9.39
CA THR A 131 8.03 6.06 9.57
C THR A 131 6.69 5.49 9.08
N ALA A 132 6.68 4.78 7.95
CA ALA A 132 5.46 4.18 7.42
C ALA A 132 4.90 3.08 8.36
N VAL A 133 5.77 2.24 8.92
CA VAL A 133 5.41 1.21 9.90
C VAL A 133 4.78 1.84 11.14
N GLU A 134 5.36 2.92 11.67
CA GLU A 134 4.83 3.68 12.80
C GLU A 134 3.44 4.25 12.49
N TRP A 135 3.27 4.90 11.33
CA TRP A 135 1.97 5.44 10.92
C TRP A 135 0.90 4.37 10.86
N VAL A 136 1.21 3.19 10.29
CA VAL A 136 0.27 2.06 10.23
C VAL A 136 -0.08 1.56 11.62
N ASN A 137 0.90 1.32 12.48
CA ASN A 137 0.70 0.70 13.79
C ASN A 137 0.02 1.64 14.81
N GLU A 138 0.17 2.95 14.64
CA GLU A 138 -0.33 3.95 15.58
C GLU A 138 -1.49 4.76 15.00
N SER A 139 -1.18 5.81 14.23
CA SER A 139 -2.13 6.81 13.77
C SER A 139 -3.25 6.20 12.92
N LEU A 140 -2.90 5.41 11.91
CA LEU A 140 -3.87 4.81 10.99
C LEU A 140 -4.66 3.70 11.66
N ASN A 141 -4.03 2.90 12.53
CA ASN A 141 -4.70 1.84 13.29
C ASN A 141 -5.84 2.39 14.16
N MET A 142 -5.60 3.52 14.82
CA MET A 142 -6.63 4.20 15.62
C MET A 142 -7.70 4.85 14.74
N MET A 143 -7.30 5.54 13.68
CA MET A 143 -8.20 6.27 12.79
C MET A 143 -9.18 5.34 12.05
N LEU A 144 -8.73 4.17 11.60
CA LEU A 144 -9.50 3.29 10.73
C LEU A 144 -10.31 2.22 11.49
N ARG A 145 -10.30 2.26 12.82
CA ARG A 145 -11.01 1.29 13.66
C ARG A 145 -12.52 1.38 13.46
N ASP A 146 -13.19 0.22 13.53
CA ASP A 146 -14.63 0.05 13.40
C ASP A 146 -15.23 0.45 12.04
N LEU A 147 -14.38 0.73 11.05
CA LEU A 147 -14.82 0.98 9.69
C LEU A 147 -15.02 -0.33 8.93
N LYS A 148 -15.96 -0.30 7.98
CA LYS A 148 -16.15 -1.42 7.06
C LYS A 148 -15.06 -1.37 5.98
N PRO A 149 -14.31 -2.46 5.75
CA PRO A 149 -13.31 -2.51 4.70
C PRO A 149 -13.91 -2.49 3.29
N THR A 150 -15.23 -2.66 3.16
CA THR A 150 -15.96 -2.49 1.88
C THR A 150 -16.17 -1.02 1.51
N ASP A 151 -16.00 -0.09 2.44
CA ASP A 151 -16.28 1.34 2.25
C ASP A 151 -15.00 2.09 1.81
N GLN A 152 -14.37 1.61 0.72
CA GLN A 152 -13.06 2.08 0.25
C GLN A 152 -12.97 3.61 0.13
N SER A 153 -13.96 4.25 -0.49
CA SER A 153 -13.97 5.71 -0.70
C SER A 153 -13.92 6.51 0.61
N LYS A 154 -14.54 5.99 1.68
CA LYS A 154 -14.51 6.63 3.00
C LYS A 154 -13.12 6.50 3.61
N VAL A 155 -12.52 5.30 3.52
CA VAL A 155 -11.17 5.03 4.03
C VAL A 155 -10.14 5.90 3.30
N ASP A 156 -10.17 5.91 1.96
CA ASP A 156 -9.23 6.69 1.15
C ASP A 156 -9.37 8.20 1.39
N LYS A 157 -10.59 8.70 1.64
CA LYS A 157 -10.79 10.09 2.02
C LYS A 157 -10.06 10.43 3.33
N MET A 158 -10.20 9.62 4.38
CA MET A 158 -9.52 9.88 5.65
C MET A 158 -7.99 9.72 5.53
N LEU A 159 -7.54 8.73 4.75
CA LEU A 159 -6.12 8.55 4.43
C LEU A 159 -5.56 9.78 3.70
N GLY A 160 -6.29 10.34 2.74
CA GLY A 160 -5.92 11.56 2.01
C GLY A 160 -5.92 12.81 2.87
N GLU A 161 -6.89 12.95 3.77
CA GLU A 161 -6.95 14.04 4.75
C GLU A 161 -5.76 13.96 5.73
N TYR A 162 -5.45 12.76 6.23
CA TYR A 162 -4.28 12.53 7.08
C TYR A 162 -2.97 12.86 6.35
N PHE A 163 -2.84 12.42 5.10
CA PHE A 163 -1.66 12.69 4.29
C PHE A 163 -1.48 14.20 4.04
N THR A 164 -2.54 14.90 3.65
CA THR A 164 -2.53 16.37 3.46
C THR A 164 -2.05 17.07 4.73
N LYS A 165 -2.58 16.68 5.89
CA LYS A 165 -2.16 17.24 7.18
C LYS A 165 -0.67 16.99 7.45
N LYS A 166 -0.15 15.79 7.16
CA LYS A 166 1.27 15.46 7.35
C LYS A 166 2.19 16.22 6.40
N VAL A 167 1.74 16.50 5.17
CA VAL A 167 2.47 17.36 4.22
C VAL A 167 2.55 18.80 4.76
N GLU A 168 1.45 19.32 5.31
CA GLU A 168 1.43 20.66 5.93
C GLU A 168 2.35 20.74 7.15
N GLU A 169 2.26 19.78 8.07
CA GLU A 169 3.13 19.67 9.25
C GLU A 169 4.62 19.67 8.86
N LYS A 170 5.01 18.92 7.81
CA LYS A 170 6.41 18.91 7.32
C LYS A 170 6.83 20.26 6.72
N LYS A 171 5.95 20.94 5.98
CA LYS A 171 6.24 22.27 5.42
C LYS A 171 6.42 23.32 6.51
N GLU A 172 5.68 23.23 7.60
CA GLU A 172 5.83 24.13 8.75
C GLU A 172 7.16 23.92 9.47
N ILE A 173 7.54 22.66 9.71
CA ILE A 173 8.84 22.30 10.31
C ILE A 173 9.99 22.83 9.43
N GLN A 174 9.92 22.60 8.12
CA GLN A 174 10.97 23.05 7.19
C GLN A 174 11.12 24.58 7.17
N LYS A 175 10.00 25.33 7.23
CA LYS A 175 10.04 26.80 7.34
C LYS A 175 10.63 27.29 8.67
N GLN A 176 10.38 26.58 9.77
CA GLN A 176 10.96 26.91 11.07
C GLN A 176 12.46 26.65 11.08
N GLU A 177 12.92 25.52 10.56
CA GLU A 177 14.33 25.17 10.43
C GLU A 177 15.09 26.15 9.52
N GLU A 178 14.49 26.57 8.40
CA GLU A 178 15.06 27.61 7.52
C GLU A 178 15.16 28.97 8.22
N GLY A 179 14.13 29.38 8.98
CA GLY A 179 14.13 30.62 9.75
C GLY A 179 15.14 30.61 10.90
N GLU A 180 15.32 29.48 11.58
CA GLU A 180 16.34 29.30 12.61
C GLU A 180 17.76 29.30 12.02
N ALA A 181 17.98 28.65 10.88
CA ALA A 181 19.26 28.66 10.18
C ALA A 181 19.63 30.08 9.70
N GLU A 182 18.66 30.84 9.18
CA GLU A 182 18.85 32.22 8.74
C GLU A 182 19.13 33.16 9.93
N ALA A 183 18.45 32.97 11.06
CA ALA A 183 18.71 33.71 12.31
C ALA A 183 20.11 33.39 12.89
N THR A 184 20.54 32.14 12.78
CA THR A 184 21.87 31.71 13.24
C THR A 184 22.99 32.27 12.35
N LEU A 185 22.77 32.34 11.03
CA LEU A 185 23.69 32.98 10.08
C LEU A 185 23.74 34.51 10.26
N ALA A 186 22.62 35.16 10.58
CA ALA A 186 22.57 36.60 10.84
C ALA A 186 23.39 36.99 12.07
N LEU A 187 23.37 36.19 13.14
CA LEU A 187 24.15 36.41 14.37
C LEU A 187 25.67 36.25 14.17
N THR A 188 26.10 35.51 13.14
CA THR A 188 27.52 35.38 12.77
C THR A 188 28.06 36.49 11.86
N SER A 189 27.23 37.43 11.40
CA SER A 189 27.64 38.43 10.39
C SER A 189 28.13 39.78 10.96
N CYS A 190 28.17 39.95 12.28
CA CYS A 190 28.71 41.15 12.91
C CYS A 190 30.23 41.05 13.21
N THR A 191 31.07 41.17 12.17
CA THR A 191 32.46 41.65 12.33
C THR A 191 32.84 42.56 11.14
N PRO A 192 33.41 43.75 11.38
CA PRO A 192 33.82 44.63 10.30
C PRO A 192 35.22 44.22 9.82
N SER A 193 35.41 44.11 8.50
CA SER A 193 36.74 44.20 7.92
C SER A 193 36.76 44.90 6.58
N ALA A 194 37.90 45.54 6.36
CA ALA A 194 38.10 46.77 5.61
C ALA A 194 38.36 46.57 4.11
N THR A 195 38.08 47.65 3.36
CA THR A 195 38.64 48.13 2.06
C THR A 195 39.68 47.30 1.30
N ALA A 196 39.41 47.05 0.00
CA ALA A 196 40.29 47.39 -1.14
C ALA A 196 39.56 47.23 -2.51
N LEU A 197 40.01 48.01 -3.49
CA LEU A 197 39.38 48.49 -4.75
C LEU A 197 39.81 47.70 -6.03
N PRO A 198 39.32 48.05 -7.26
CA PRO A 198 39.02 47.14 -8.38
C PRO A 198 40.05 47.17 -9.54
N GLY A 199 39.95 46.19 -10.45
CA GLY A 199 40.69 46.14 -11.72
C GLY A 199 39.80 45.81 -12.92
N GLU A 200 39.74 46.75 -13.87
CA GLU A 200 38.96 46.73 -15.11
C GLU A 200 39.64 46.00 -16.30
N LYS A 201 38.78 45.62 -17.28
CA LYS A 201 38.97 45.59 -18.75
C LYS A 201 39.77 44.43 -19.39
N LYS A 202 39.16 43.71 -20.36
CA LYS A 202 38.99 44.14 -21.77
C LYS A 202 38.15 43.16 -22.61
N ALA A 203 37.44 43.71 -23.60
CA ALA A 203 36.55 43.06 -24.55
C ALA A 203 37.25 42.63 -25.86
N ALA A 204 36.70 41.60 -26.53
CA ALA A 204 36.80 41.39 -27.98
C ALA A 204 35.61 40.54 -28.51
N LYS A 205 34.96 41.00 -29.60
CA LYS A 205 33.89 40.33 -30.39
C LYS A 205 34.45 39.84 -31.75
N PRO A 206 33.67 39.28 -32.70
CA PRO A 206 32.95 38.00 -32.68
C PRO A 206 33.26 37.13 -33.93
N GLY A 207 33.29 35.80 -33.80
CA GLY A 207 33.41 34.85 -34.92
C GLY A 207 32.12 34.07 -35.16
N LYS A 208 31.48 34.30 -36.32
CA LYS A 208 30.19 33.73 -36.73
C LYS A 208 30.36 32.25 -37.14
N LYS A 209 29.87 31.30 -36.33
CA LYS A 209 29.57 29.92 -36.76
C LYS A 209 28.10 29.64 -36.48
N VAL A 210 27.38 29.28 -37.54
CA VAL A 210 25.96 28.90 -37.51
C VAL A 210 25.87 27.55 -36.78
N ALA A 211 25.51 27.59 -35.51
CA ALA A 211 25.14 26.41 -34.75
C ALA A 211 23.69 26.07 -35.07
N VAL A 212 23.48 24.89 -35.64
CA VAL A 212 22.16 24.24 -35.69
C VAL A 212 21.69 24.11 -34.24
N ALA A 213 20.57 24.73 -33.90
CA ALA A 213 19.97 24.65 -32.58
C ALA A 213 19.51 23.20 -32.36
N GLU A 214 20.35 22.38 -31.73
CA GLU A 214 19.85 21.22 -30.98
C GLU A 214 18.82 21.75 -30.00
N ARG A 215 17.58 21.27 -30.10
CA ARG A 215 16.58 21.48 -29.06
C ARG A 215 17.11 20.82 -27.80
N MET A 216 17.74 21.64 -26.96
CA MET A 216 18.15 21.26 -25.61
C MET A 216 16.90 20.75 -24.91
N ILE A 217 16.91 19.47 -24.55
CA ILE A 217 15.85 18.89 -23.73
C ILE A 217 15.78 19.76 -22.47
N PRO A 218 14.59 20.27 -22.08
CA PRO A 218 14.48 21.04 -20.85
C PRO A 218 15.04 20.20 -19.69
N PRO A 219 15.79 20.81 -18.75
CA PRO A 219 16.29 20.09 -17.59
C PRO A 219 15.11 19.40 -16.89
N ALA A 220 15.30 18.14 -16.51
CA ALA A 220 14.29 17.37 -15.81
C ALA A 220 13.78 18.18 -14.61
N GLU A 221 12.46 18.30 -14.49
CA GLU A 221 11.83 18.95 -13.34
C GLU A 221 12.40 18.31 -12.05
N PRO A 222 12.83 19.12 -11.05
CA PRO A 222 13.40 18.56 -9.84
C PRO A 222 12.36 17.65 -9.19
N VAL A 223 12.77 16.42 -8.92
CA VAL A 223 11.93 15.37 -8.33
C VAL A 223 11.38 15.89 -7.01
N GLU A 224 10.04 15.99 -6.91
CA GLU A 224 9.40 16.33 -5.64
C GLU A 224 9.80 15.29 -4.58
N SER A 225 10.38 15.75 -3.48
CA SER A 225 10.77 14.87 -2.38
C SER A 225 9.53 14.19 -1.80
N VAL A 226 9.47 12.87 -1.92
CA VAL A 226 8.35 12.07 -1.40
C VAL A 226 8.33 12.19 0.13
N LEU A 227 7.15 12.44 0.71
CA LEU A 227 7.00 12.51 2.16
C LEU A 227 7.34 11.14 2.79
N CYS A 228 8.28 11.11 3.74
CA CYS A 228 8.58 9.94 4.56
C CYS A 228 7.30 9.39 5.19
N GLY A 229 7.08 8.08 5.10
CA GLY A 229 5.85 7.45 5.59
C GLY A 229 4.68 7.40 4.60
N SER A 230 4.76 8.07 3.43
CA SER A 230 3.71 8.04 2.40
C SER A 230 3.34 6.63 1.91
N LEU A 231 4.29 5.69 1.98
CA LEU A 231 4.06 4.25 1.75
C LEU A 231 2.92 3.69 2.60
N ALA A 232 2.73 4.19 3.83
CA ALA A 232 1.65 3.77 4.71
C ALA A 232 0.27 4.05 4.10
N ILE A 233 0.12 5.17 3.39
CA ILE A 233 -1.14 5.60 2.76
C ILE A 233 -1.52 4.63 1.65
N GLY A 234 -0.62 4.43 0.69
CA GLY A 234 -0.85 3.52 -0.43
C GLY A 234 -0.97 2.05 0.02
N GLY A 235 -0.10 1.62 0.93
CA GLY A 235 -0.13 0.26 1.48
C GLY A 235 -1.40 -0.05 2.25
N THR A 236 -1.85 0.87 3.09
CA THR A 236 -3.12 0.70 3.82
C THR A 236 -4.30 0.71 2.86
N SER A 237 -4.36 1.67 1.92
CA SER A 237 -5.44 1.73 0.92
C SER A 237 -5.58 0.43 0.12
N LEU A 238 -4.48 -0.13 -0.37
CA LEU A 238 -4.46 -1.40 -1.11
C LEU A 238 -4.85 -2.59 -0.22
N ALA A 239 -4.35 -2.63 1.02
CA ALA A 239 -4.68 -3.68 1.97
C ALA A 239 -6.18 -3.69 2.28
N ILE A 240 -6.79 -2.52 2.42
CA ILE A 240 -8.22 -2.34 2.67
C ILE A 240 -9.03 -2.81 1.46
N ALA A 241 -8.64 -2.46 0.24
CA ALA A 241 -9.30 -2.96 -0.98
C ALA A 241 -9.27 -4.49 -1.06
N LYS A 242 -8.14 -5.10 -0.71
CA LYS A 242 -7.99 -6.56 -0.63
C LYS A 242 -8.84 -7.17 0.48
N ALA A 243 -8.96 -6.50 1.64
CA ALA A 243 -9.82 -6.93 2.73
C ALA A 243 -11.30 -6.85 2.33
N GLY A 244 -11.72 -5.77 1.67
CA GLY A 244 -13.07 -5.58 1.12
C GLY A 244 -13.44 -6.70 0.15
N ALA A 245 -12.56 -6.99 -0.82
CA ALA A 245 -12.75 -8.10 -1.76
C ALA A 245 -12.90 -9.46 -1.05
N THR A 246 -12.03 -9.73 -0.07
CA THR A 246 -12.02 -10.98 0.71
C THR A 246 -13.31 -11.15 1.51
N ILE A 247 -13.78 -10.09 2.18
CA ILE A 247 -15.01 -10.10 2.97
C ILE A 247 -16.24 -10.23 2.08
N SER A 248 -16.26 -9.56 0.92
CA SER A 248 -17.30 -9.69 -0.10
C SER A 248 -17.26 -11.02 -0.86
N ARG A 249 -16.23 -11.85 -0.64
CA ARG A 249 -16.01 -13.14 -1.34
C ARG A 249 -15.97 -13.00 -2.87
N ILE A 250 -15.34 -11.92 -3.34
CA ILE A 250 -15.10 -11.69 -4.77
C ILE A 250 -13.61 -11.52 -5.05
N PRO A 251 -13.13 -11.85 -6.25
CA PRO A 251 -11.75 -11.57 -6.63
C PRO A 251 -11.41 -10.07 -6.56
N LEU A 252 -10.17 -9.73 -6.20
CA LEU A 252 -9.72 -8.35 -6.05
C LEU A 252 -9.92 -7.51 -7.33
N TYR A 253 -9.64 -8.07 -8.51
CA TYR A 253 -9.83 -7.36 -9.77
C TYR A 253 -11.30 -6.93 -9.98
N LEU A 254 -12.26 -7.76 -9.58
CA LEU A 254 -13.68 -7.48 -9.71
C LEU A 254 -14.10 -6.44 -8.66
N HIS A 255 -13.59 -6.54 -7.44
CA HIS A 255 -13.79 -5.52 -6.40
C HIS A 255 -13.34 -4.14 -6.88
N ILE A 256 -12.12 -4.03 -7.42
CA ILE A 256 -11.59 -2.78 -7.98
C ILE A 256 -12.47 -2.26 -9.13
N ALA A 257 -12.95 -3.14 -10.01
CA ALA A 257 -13.85 -2.75 -11.09
C ALA A 257 -15.20 -2.18 -10.57
N LEU A 258 -15.75 -2.78 -9.52
CA LEU A 258 -17.00 -2.32 -8.89
C LEU A 258 -16.81 -0.96 -8.19
N LEU A 259 -15.66 -0.71 -7.59
CA LEU A 259 -15.32 0.59 -6.99
C LEU A 259 -15.29 1.71 -8.04
N LYS A 260 -14.79 1.44 -9.25
CA LYS A 260 -14.72 2.43 -10.34
C LYS A 260 -16.05 2.71 -11.04
N ARG A 261 -16.99 1.75 -11.05
CA ARG A 261 -18.23 1.80 -11.85
C ARG A 261 -19.51 1.95 -11.02
N ASN A 262 -19.42 2.53 -9.82
CA ASN A 262 -20.55 2.69 -8.89
C ASN A 262 -21.32 1.37 -8.68
N GLN A 263 -20.59 0.27 -8.46
CA GLN A 263 -21.12 -1.08 -8.20
C GLN A 263 -21.86 -1.78 -9.36
N ASN A 264 -21.84 -1.22 -10.57
CA ASN A 264 -22.31 -1.94 -11.75
C ASN A 264 -21.28 -3.00 -12.18
N SER A 265 -21.71 -4.27 -12.24
CA SER A 265 -20.84 -5.34 -12.72
C SER A 265 -20.44 -5.08 -14.18
N PRO A 266 -19.14 -5.15 -14.51
CA PRO A 266 -18.71 -5.01 -15.90
C PRO A 266 -19.24 -6.19 -16.71
N LYS A 267 -19.87 -5.90 -17.87
CA LYS A 267 -20.31 -6.92 -18.83
C LYS A 267 -19.12 -7.73 -19.38
N GLU A 268 -17.98 -7.06 -19.55
CA GLU A 268 -16.72 -7.64 -20.02
C GLU A 268 -15.54 -7.03 -19.26
N ILE A 269 -14.51 -7.85 -19.01
CA ILE A 269 -13.25 -7.45 -18.39
C ILE A 269 -12.13 -7.76 -19.38
N SER A 270 -11.29 -6.77 -19.68
CA SER A 270 -10.13 -6.93 -20.57
C SER A 270 -8.88 -7.30 -19.78
N LEU A 271 -8.03 -8.13 -20.39
CA LEU A 271 -6.67 -8.37 -19.92
C LEU A 271 -5.70 -7.35 -20.56
N PRO A 272 -4.67 -6.89 -19.84
CA PRO A 272 -3.68 -5.99 -20.41
C PRO A 272 -2.78 -6.72 -21.43
N LEU A 273 -2.29 -5.97 -22.42
CA LEU A 273 -1.23 -6.45 -23.32
C LEU A 273 0.12 -6.35 -22.59
N PRO A 274 0.85 -7.45 -22.36
CA PRO A 274 2.08 -7.40 -21.59
C PRO A 274 3.19 -6.72 -22.39
N MET A 275 3.92 -5.83 -21.74
CA MET A 275 5.17 -5.26 -22.26
C MET A 275 6.29 -5.84 -21.41
N VAL A 276 7.18 -6.62 -22.02
CA VAL A 276 8.19 -7.38 -21.28
C VAL A 276 9.58 -6.86 -21.64
N THR A 277 10.31 -6.42 -20.63
CA THR A 277 11.72 -6.03 -20.76
C THR A 277 12.57 -7.25 -21.06
N LEU A 278 13.21 -7.25 -22.23
CA LEU A 278 14.13 -8.29 -22.66
C LEU A 278 15.57 -7.98 -22.28
N LEU A 279 15.98 -6.72 -22.45
CA LEU A 279 17.32 -6.26 -22.14
C LEU A 279 17.25 -4.99 -21.32
N ASN A 280 17.94 -5.01 -20.18
CA ASN A 280 18.26 -3.80 -19.45
C ASN A 280 19.64 -3.31 -19.89
N CYS A 281 19.67 -2.17 -20.57
CA CYS A 281 20.85 -1.61 -21.21
C CYS A 281 21.70 -0.76 -20.24
N GLU A 282 21.23 -0.53 -19.01
CA GLU A 282 22.00 0.20 -17.98
C GLU A 282 23.22 -0.59 -17.47
N LYS A 283 23.14 -1.94 -17.40
CA LYS A 283 24.21 -2.83 -16.89
C LYS A 283 25.18 -3.37 -17.94
N PHE A 284 24.69 -3.68 -19.14
CA PHE A 284 25.38 -4.58 -20.10
C PHE A 284 25.85 -3.90 -21.40
N SER A 285 25.82 -2.56 -21.45
CA SER A 285 26.01 -1.79 -22.67
C SER A 285 27.49 -1.50 -22.97
N PRO A 286 28.06 -2.00 -24.10
CA PRO A 286 29.24 -1.36 -24.68
C PRO A 286 28.87 0.10 -25.00
N ALA A 287 29.82 1.03 -24.78
CA ALA A 287 29.64 2.48 -24.61
C ALA A 287 28.59 3.24 -25.48
N LYS A 288 28.10 2.67 -26.59
CA LYS A 288 27.10 3.24 -27.50
C LYS A 288 25.63 2.98 -27.11
N LEU A 289 25.32 2.03 -26.23
CA LEU A 289 23.93 1.74 -25.82
C LEU A 289 23.48 2.50 -24.54
N LYS A 290 24.29 3.42 -24.02
CA LYS A 290 23.98 4.23 -22.82
C LYS A 290 22.80 5.20 -22.97
N LEU A 291 22.27 5.36 -24.19
CA LEU A 291 21.12 6.22 -24.48
C LEU A 291 19.78 5.45 -24.46
N VAL A 292 19.81 4.13 -24.26
CA VAL A 292 18.61 3.29 -24.15
C VAL A 292 18.62 2.65 -22.77
N LYS A 293 17.50 2.75 -22.04
CA LYS A 293 17.33 2.12 -20.73
C LYS A 293 16.92 0.66 -20.85
N GLU A 294 15.85 0.40 -21.59
CA GLU A 294 15.28 -0.93 -21.74
C GLU A 294 14.87 -1.21 -23.19
N VAL A 295 15.09 -2.45 -23.64
CA VAL A 295 14.50 -2.98 -24.87
C VAL A 295 13.35 -3.91 -24.48
N MET A 296 12.14 -3.55 -24.86
CA MET A 296 10.92 -4.30 -24.54
C MET A 296 10.34 -5.01 -25.76
N ILE A 297 9.69 -6.15 -25.53
CA ILE A 297 8.84 -6.82 -26.52
C ILE A 297 7.38 -6.73 -26.10
N ILE A 298 6.54 -6.49 -27.10
CA ILE A 298 5.08 -6.49 -26.99
C ILE A 298 4.57 -7.61 -27.91
N PRO A 299 3.88 -8.63 -27.37
CA PRO A 299 3.29 -9.68 -28.20
C PRO A 299 2.24 -9.12 -29.16
N ALA A 300 1.99 -9.85 -30.25
CA ALA A 300 0.95 -9.47 -31.19
C ALA A 300 -0.45 -9.55 -30.53
N VAL A 301 -1.29 -8.55 -30.80
CA VAL A 301 -2.61 -8.36 -30.17
C VAL A 301 -3.63 -9.47 -30.41
N HIS A 302 -3.41 -10.31 -31.42
CA HIS A 302 -4.28 -11.45 -31.75
C HIS A 302 -4.01 -12.70 -30.89
N LEU A 303 -2.91 -12.70 -30.12
CA LEU A 303 -2.58 -13.78 -29.22
C LEU A 303 -3.34 -13.62 -27.89
N SER A 304 -3.77 -14.74 -27.31
CA SER A 304 -4.19 -14.74 -25.91
C SER A 304 -3.02 -14.33 -24.99
N LEU A 305 -3.30 -13.81 -23.80
CA LEU A 305 -2.26 -13.43 -22.83
C LEU A 305 -1.27 -14.59 -22.58
N LYS A 306 -1.79 -15.81 -22.42
CA LYS A 306 -0.98 -17.02 -22.23
C LYS A 306 -0.03 -17.25 -23.41
N GLN A 307 -0.57 -17.25 -24.63
CA GLN A 307 0.26 -17.41 -25.84
C GLN A 307 1.27 -16.28 -26.00
N GLY A 308 0.88 -15.04 -25.68
CA GLY A 308 1.78 -13.88 -25.72
C GLY A 308 2.97 -14.04 -24.78
N ILE A 309 2.73 -14.48 -23.54
CA ILE A 309 3.78 -14.79 -22.56
C ILE A 309 4.67 -15.94 -23.04
N GLU A 310 4.08 -17.03 -23.56
CA GLU A 310 4.84 -18.17 -24.10
C GLU A 310 5.77 -17.74 -25.24
N ARG A 311 5.29 -16.92 -26.19
CA ARG A 311 6.10 -16.39 -27.29
C ARG A 311 7.23 -15.48 -26.81
N VAL A 312 6.96 -14.61 -25.84
CA VAL A 312 7.99 -13.76 -25.25
C VAL A 312 9.06 -14.59 -24.56
N LEU A 313 8.67 -15.65 -23.84
CA LEU A 313 9.60 -16.54 -23.18
C LEU A 313 10.51 -17.28 -24.18
N ASP A 314 9.96 -17.73 -25.30
CA ASP A 314 10.74 -18.36 -26.38
C ASP A 314 11.77 -17.38 -26.96
N ILE A 315 11.37 -16.13 -27.22
CA ILE A 315 12.27 -15.09 -27.72
C ILE A 315 13.34 -14.75 -26.67
N GLN A 316 12.98 -14.66 -25.39
CA GLN A 316 13.93 -14.39 -24.32
C GLN A 316 14.99 -15.48 -24.23
N LYS A 317 14.59 -16.76 -24.29
CA LYS A 317 15.52 -17.91 -24.29
C LYS A 317 16.47 -17.86 -25.47
N GLU A 318 15.94 -17.59 -26.67
CA GLU A 318 16.75 -17.52 -27.88
C GLU A 318 17.72 -16.34 -27.85
N MET A 319 17.28 -15.19 -27.33
CA MET A 319 18.13 -14.03 -27.15
C MET A 319 19.24 -14.28 -26.13
N MET A 320 18.95 -14.94 -24.99
CA MET A 320 19.98 -15.35 -24.02
C MET A 320 21.00 -16.28 -24.68
N ARG A 321 20.54 -17.28 -25.46
CA ARG A 321 21.41 -18.19 -26.22
C ARG A 321 22.34 -17.46 -27.20
N LEU A 322 21.85 -16.39 -27.84
CA LEU A 322 22.64 -15.59 -28.79
C LEU A 322 23.62 -14.63 -28.11
N LEU A 323 23.33 -14.20 -26.87
CA LEU A 323 24.17 -13.30 -26.09
C LEU A 323 25.25 -14.03 -25.28
N GLU A 324 25.11 -15.33 -25.03
CA GLU A 324 26.16 -16.15 -24.45
C GLU A 324 27.36 -16.26 -25.41
N PRO A 325 28.58 -15.89 -24.99
CA PRO A 325 29.75 -15.99 -25.85
C PRO A 325 30.07 -17.47 -26.14
N PRO A 326 30.46 -17.83 -27.38
CA PRO A 326 30.91 -19.18 -27.70
C PRO A 326 32.29 -19.40 -27.05
N GLY A 327 32.32 -19.97 -25.84
CA GLY A 327 33.57 -20.41 -25.21
C GLY A 327 33.67 -20.20 -23.70
N LYS A 328 33.01 -21.06 -22.92
CA LYS A 328 33.62 -21.66 -21.73
C LYS A 328 33.46 -23.17 -21.84
N ALA A 329 34.24 -23.77 -22.75
CA ALA A 329 34.57 -25.17 -22.62
C ALA A 329 35.33 -25.32 -21.30
N VAL A 330 34.78 -26.13 -20.41
CA VAL A 330 35.43 -26.60 -19.20
C VAL A 330 36.76 -27.25 -19.61
N GLN A 331 37.88 -26.70 -19.12
CA GLN A 331 39.14 -27.42 -18.94
C GLN A 331 39.37 -27.56 -17.44
#